data_AF-A0A8T0CRU5-F1
#
_entry.id   AF-A0A8T0CRU5-F1
#
_cell.length_a   1.000
_cell.length_b   1.000
_cell.length_c   1.000
_cell.angle_alpha   90.00
_cell.angle_beta   90.00
_cell.angle_gamma   90.00
#
_symmetry.space_group_name_H-M   'P 1'
#
loop_
_entity.id
_entity.type
_entity.pdbx_description
1 polymer ?
#
loop_
_entity_poly.entity_id
_entity_poly.type
_entity_poly.pdbx_seq_one_letter_code
_entity_poly.pdbx_strand_id
1 'polypeptide(L)'
;MLSIKDIVPAAQNNITTQFILLDKGRVATEGQSKTCLALVADETAAVHFQFWGKRGSIEKVGEFTMTYVETPNISEMRWVPDPNNSKKYVHEAVVSPYSRIFPPML
;
A
#
# COMPACT_ATOMS: atom_id res chain seq x y z
N MET A 1 -6.23 -3.66 14.28
CA MET A 1 -5.64 -3.69 12.93
C MET A 1 -4.79 -2.47 12.74
N LEU A 2 -3.69 -2.58 12.00
CA LEU A 2 -2.84 -1.45 11.65
C LEU A 2 -3.49 -0.64 10.53
N SER A 3 -3.62 0.68 10.70
CA SER A 3 -4.06 1.59 9.64
C SER A 3 -2.96 1.77 8.59
N ILE A 4 -3.35 1.99 7.34
CA ILE A 4 -2.40 2.13 6.22
C ILE A 4 -1.44 3.31 6.44
N LYS A 5 -1.92 4.42 7.01
CA LYS A 5 -1.07 5.58 7.31
C LYS A 5 0.11 5.28 8.24
N ASP A 6 0.00 4.24 9.06
CA ASP A 6 0.99 3.88 10.09
C ASP A 6 1.98 2.80 9.59
N ILE A 7 1.87 2.38 8.32
CA ILE A 7 2.82 1.47 7.69
C ILE A 7 4.13 2.22 7.44
N VAL A 8 5.20 1.75 8.08
CA VAL A 8 6.55 2.34 7.97
C VAL A 8 7.54 1.26 7.50
N PRO A 9 8.46 1.58 6.56
CA PRO A 9 9.52 0.66 6.15
C PRO A 9 10.33 0.15 7.33
N ALA A 10 10.63 -1.15 7.31
CA ALA A 10 11.47 -1.84 8.31
C ALA A 10 10.98 -1.77 9.77
N ALA A 11 9.75 -1.32 10.03
CA ALA A 11 9.22 -1.25 11.40
C ALA A 11 8.78 -2.63 11.93
N GLN A 12 8.12 -3.44 11.10
CA GLN A 12 7.60 -4.76 11.47
C GLN A 12 7.67 -5.72 10.27
N ASN A 13 7.95 -7.00 10.54
CA ASN A 13 8.01 -8.03 9.49
C ASN A 13 6.62 -8.55 9.10
N ASN A 14 5.64 -8.39 9.97
CA ASN A 14 4.27 -8.85 9.76
C ASN A 14 3.31 -7.69 10.00
N ILE A 15 2.31 -7.55 9.13
CA ILE A 15 1.28 -6.51 9.22
C ILE A 15 -0.09 -7.19 9.12
N THR A 16 -1.01 -6.80 10.00
CA THR A 16 -2.42 -7.19 9.92
C THR A 16 -3.26 -5.93 9.72
N THR A 17 -3.84 -5.80 8.53
CA THR A 17 -4.64 -4.65 8.10
C THR A 17 -5.82 -5.11 7.25
N GLN A 18 -6.88 -4.31 7.18
CA GLN A 18 -7.97 -4.49 6.21
C GLN A 18 -8.00 -3.27 5.33
N PHE A 19 -8.29 -3.50 4.06
CA PHE A 19 -8.25 -2.47 3.03
C PHE A 19 -9.31 -2.75 1.98
N ILE A 20 -9.66 -1.73 1.21
CA ILE A 20 -10.43 -1.85 -0.03
C ILE A 20 -9.46 -1.86 -1.20
N LEU A 21 -9.74 -2.74 -2.16
CA LEU A 21 -9.03 -2.78 -3.43
C LEU A 21 -9.63 -1.72 -4.36
N LEU A 22 -8.86 -0.70 -4.72
CA LEU A 22 -9.32 0.37 -5.61
C LEU A 22 -9.02 0.04 -7.07
N ASP A 23 -7.79 -0.38 -7.35
CA ASP A 23 -7.37 -0.67 -8.72
C ASP A 23 -6.39 -1.82 -8.78
N LYS A 24 -6.42 -2.58 -9.88
CA LYS A 24 -5.63 -3.80 -10.07
C LYS A 24 -4.78 -3.70 -11.33
N GLY A 25 -3.47 -3.74 -11.14
CA GLY A 25 -2.50 -3.75 -12.22
C GLY A 25 -2.47 -5.07 -13.01
N ARG A 26 -1.71 -5.05 -14.11
CA ARG A 26 -1.46 -6.25 -14.91
C ARG A 26 -0.79 -7.32 -14.07
N VAL A 27 -1.17 -8.57 -14.31
CA VAL A 27 -0.50 -9.73 -13.71
C VAL A 27 0.77 -9.98 -14.50
N ALA A 28 1.92 -9.86 -13.85
CA ALA A 28 3.20 -10.26 -14.42
C ALA A 28 3.54 -11.70 -14.00
N THR A 29 4.34 -12.39 -14.81
CA THR A 29 4.87 -13.71 -14.49
C THR A 29 6.38 -13.61 -14.39
N GLU A 30 6.92 -13.90 -13.21
CA GLU A 30 8.35 -13.87 -12.92
C GLU A 30 8.79 -15.29 -12.55
N GLY A 31 9.35 -16.01 -13.52
CA GLY A 31 9.61 -17.45 -13.42
C GLY A 31 8.31 -18.26 -13.29
N GLN A 32 8.15 -18.98 -12.18
CA GLN A 32 6.92 -19.72 -11.86
C GLN A 32 5.91 -18.90 -11.02
N SER A 33 6.32 -17.72 -10.54
CA SER A 33 5.51 -16.90 -9.64
C SER A 33 4.74 -15.83 -10.42
N LYS A 34 3.46 -15.66 -10.09
CA LYS A 34 2.64 -14.55 -10.60
C LYS A 34 2.71 -13.38 -9.63
N THR A 35 2.90 -12.17 -10.15
CA THR A 35 2.85 -10.94 -9.36
C THR A 35 1.76 -10.02 -9.85
N CYS A 36 1.18 -9.24 -8.94
CA CYS A 36 0.17 -8.25 -9.28
C CYS A 36 0.29 -7.07 -8.32
N LEU A 37 0.59 -5.90 -8.88
CA LEU A 37 0.54 -4.65 -8.14
C LEU A 37 -0.89 -4.15 -8.10
N ALA A 38 -1.33 -3.63 -6.97
CA ALA A 38 -2.65 -3.04 -6.81
C ALA A 38 -2.60 -1.78 -5.97
N LEU A 39 -3.51 -0.84 -6.25
CA LEU A 39 -3.80 0.27 -5.38
C LEU A 39 -4.86 -0.18 -4.36
N VAL A 40 -4.51 -0.06 -3.08
CA VAL A 40 -5.42 -0.33 -1.96
C VAL A 40 -5.51 0.89 -1.07
N ALA A 41 -6.60 1.01 -0.32
CA ALA A 41 -6.80 2.11 0.60
C ALA A 41 -7.61 1.72 1.84
N ASP A 42 -7.53 2.55 2.86
CA ASP A 42 -8.44 2.60 3.99
C ASP A 42 -8.87 4.05 4.26
N GLU A 43 -9.62 4.28 5.32
CA GLU A 43 -10.07 5.63 5.72
C GLU A 43 -8.93 6.60 6.05
N THR A 44 -7.68 6.11 6.12
CA THR A 44 -6.51 6.88 6.55
C THR A 44 -5.53 7.20 5.43
N ALA A 45 -5.33 6.30 4.47
CA ALA A 45 -4.38 6.48 3.37
C ALA A 45 -4.58 5.44 2.26
N ALA A 46 -3.91 5.66 1.12
CA ALA A 46 -3.71 4.67 0.08
C ALA A 46 -2.27 4.16 0.04
N VAL A 47 -2.05 2.97 -0.52
CA VAL A 47 -0.72 2.36 -0.70
C VAL A 47 -0.75 1.34 -1.83
N HIS A 48 0.38 1.11 -2.48
CA HIS A 48 0.54 0.01 -3.43
C HIS A 48 0.91 -1.28 -2.71
N PHE A 49 0.12 -2.33 -2.92
CA PHE A 49 0.46 -3.69 -2.51
C PHE A 49 0.90 -4.51 -3.70
N GLN A 50 2.07 -5.14 -3.61
CA GLN A 50 2.52 -6.14 -4.57
C GLN A 50 2.21 -7.54 -4.03
N PHE A 51 1.24 -8.20 -4.67
CA PHE A 51 0.87 -9.57 -4.35
C PHE A 51 1.73 -10.56 -5.13
N TRP A 52 2.20 -11.61 -4.45
CA TRP A 52 3.00 -12.69 -5.04
C TRP A 52 2.28 -14.03 -4.92
N GLY A 53 2.34 -14.84 -5.98
CA GLY A 53 1.79 -16.19 -6.02
C GLY A 53 0.25 -16.27 -6.03
N LYS A 54 -0.30 -17.39 -5.54
CA LYS A 54 -1.74 -17.61 -5.40
C LYS A 54 -2.25 -16.90 -4.15
N ARG A 55 -2.45 -15.57 -4.19
CA ARG A 55 -3.15 -14.71 -3.20
C ARG A 55 -2.78 -14.82 -1.70
N GLY A 56 -1.94 -15.76 -1.25
CA GLY A 56 -1.49 -15.89 0.14
C GLY A 56 -2.63 -15.92 1.16
N SER A 57 -2.34 -15.41 2.37
CA SER A 57 -3.26 -15.24 3.51
C SER A 57 -4.28 -14.10 3.34
N ILE A 58 -4.55 -13.67 2.10
CA ILE A 58 -5.52 -12.61 1.83
C ILE A 58 -6.90 -13.22 1.72
N GLU A 59 -7.74 -12.88 2.68
CA GLU A 59 -9.14 -13.25 2.70
C GLU A 59 -10.01 -12.06 2.29
N LYS A 60 -10.94 -12.30 1.37
CA LYS A 60 -11.95 -11.30 1.03
C LYS A 60 -13.04 -11.35 2.09
N VAL A 61 -13.08 -10.32 2.94
CA VAL A 61 -14.03 -10.23 4.07
C VAL A 61 -15.36 -9.56 3.71
N GLY A 62 -15.51 -9.02 2.49
CA GLY A 62 -16.74 -8.37 2.04
C GLY A 62 -16.60 -7.67 0.67
N GLU A 63 -17.64 -6.97 0.26
CA GLU A 63 -17.67 -6.08 -0.91
C GLU A 63 -18.27 -4.71 -0.50
N PHE A 64 -17.61 -3.60 -0.90
CA PHE A 64 -18.13 -2.22 -0.87
C PHE A 64 -18.44 -1.55 0.48
N THR A 65 -18.21 -2.18 1.63
CA THR A 65 -18.56 -1.62 2.96
C THR A 65 -17.40 -0.93 3.68
N MET A 66 -16.51 -0.23 2.96
CA MET A 66 -15.38 0.44 3.61
C MET A 66 -15.17 1.86 3.08
N THR A 67 -15.19 2.84 3.99
CA THR A 67 -14.77 4.21 3.72
C THR A 67 -13.27 4.23 3.41
N TYR A 68 -12.86 5.05 2.44
CA TYR A 68 -11.45 5.15 2.06
C TYR A 68 -11.06 6.55 1.60
N VAL A 69 -9.76 6.84 1.64
CA VAL A 69 -9.14 8.02 1.03
C VAL A 69 -8.02 7.61 0.07
N GLU A 70 -7.90 8.30 -1.07
CA GLU A 70 -6.80 8.07 -2.02
C GLU A 70 -5.54 8.86 -1.67
N THR A 71 -5.69 9.92 -0.86
CA THR A 71 -4.61 10.82 -0.45
C THR A 71 -4.59 10.91 1.08
N PRO A 72 -3.42 10.77 1.72
CA PRO A 72 -2.12 10.58 1.08
C PRO A 72 -1.88 9.16 0.57
N ASN A 73 -1.03 9.01 -0.45
CA ASN A 73 -0.57 7.71 -0.93
C ASN A 73 0.84 7.42 -0.39
N ILE A 74 0.98 6.43 0.50
CA ILE A 74 2.21 6.04 1.17
C ILE A 74 3.31 5.64 0.16
N SER A 75 2.94 5.04 -0.97
CA SER A 75 3.89 4.63 -2.02
C SER A 75 4.43 5.81 -2.83
N GLU A 76 3.79 6.98 -2.73
CA GLU A 76 4.23 8.23 -3.35
C GLU A 76 4.87 9.16 -2.31
N MET A 77 5.37 8.63 -1.19
CA MET A 77 6.09 9.39 -0.16
C MET A 77 7.59 9.14 -0.22
N ARG A 78 8.36 10.18 0.11
CA ARG A 78 9.80 10.08 0.33
C ARG A 78 10.08 9.73 1.78
N TRP A 79 10.68 8.56 1.97
CA TRP A 79 11.13 8.05 3.26
C TRP A 79 12.62 8.31 3.47
N VAL A 80 12.97 8.83 4.64
CA VAL A 80 14.37 9.06 5.05
C VAL A 80 14.63 8.43 6.42
N PRO A 81 15.86 7.97 6.73
CA PRO A 81 16.19 7.53 8.08
C PRO A 81 15.92 8.63 9.10
N ASP A 82 15.35 8.27 10.26
CA ASP A 82 15.09 9.21 11.34
C ASP A 82 16.43 9.75 11.89
N PRO A 83 16.63 11.08 11.92
CA PRO A 83 17.87 11.68 12.42
C PRO A 83 18.14 11.35 13.90
N ASN A 84 17.11 11.04 14.68
CA ASN A 84 17.22 10.66 16.08
C ASN A 84 17.29 9.14 16.28
N ASN A 85 16.95 8.34 15.27
CA ASN A 85 16.95 6.88 15.36
C ASN A 85 17.16 6.22 13.99
N SER A 86 18.40 5.87 13.66
CA SER A 86 18.76 5.29 12.35
C SER A 86 18.07 3.96 12.00
N LYS A 87 17.38 3.31 12.95
CA LYS A 87 16.58 2.11 12.70
C LYS A 87 15.14 2.40 12.28
N LYS A 88 14.73 3.67 12.28
CA LYS A 88 13.39 4.11 11.88
C LYS A 88 13.46 4.96 10.63
N TYR A 89 12.36 4.97 9.90
CA TYR A 89 12.15 5.87 8.76
C TYR A 89 11.05 6.86 9.10
N VAL A 90 11.21 8.09 8.63
CA VAL A 90 10.23 9.17 8.76
C VAL A 90 9.87 9.71 7.38
N HIS A 91 8.68 10.29 7.30
CA HIS A 91 8.20 10.97 6.10
C HIS A 91 8.87 12.33 5.96
N GLU A 92 9.52 12.58 4.83
CA GLU A 92 10.12 13.89 4.53
C GLU A 92 9.20 14.73 3.64
N ALA A 93 8.66 14.12 2.58
CA ALA A 93 7.86 14.84 1.58
C ALA A 93 6.89 13.91 0.83
N VAL A 94 5.81 14.50 0.30
CA VAL A 94 4.92 13.85 -0.67
C VAL A 94 5.49 14.08 -2.07
N VAL A 95 5.74 12.99 -2.80
CA VAL A 95 6.25 13.02 -4.19
C VAL A 95 5.11 13.30 -5.18
N SER A 96 3.94 12.72 -4.93
CA SER A 96 2.75 12.93 -5.75
C SER A 96 1.48 12.82 -4.89
N PRO A 97 0.46 13.68 -5.07
CA PRO A 97 -0.79 13.61 -4.33
C PRO A 97 -1.64 12.39 -4.71
N TYR A 98 -1.44 11.84 -5.91
CA TYR A 98 -2.13 10.65 -6.43
C TYR A 98 -1.15 9.60 -6.92
N SER A 99 -1.62 8.36 -7.10
CA SER A 99 -0.78 7.32 -7.68
C SER A 99 -0.40 7.64 -9.12
N ARG A 100 0.90 7.53 -9.44
CA ARG A 100 1.40 7.66 -10.81
C ARG A 100 1.20 6.40 -11.66
N ILE A 101 1.06 5.24 -11.02
CA ILE A 101 0.82 3.95 -11.68
C ILE A 101 -0.67 3.73 -11.95
N PHE A 102 -1.52 4.16 -11.01
CA PHE A 102 -2.98 4.09 -11.09
C PHE A 102 -3.55 5.50 -11.00
N PRO A 103 -3.45 6.31 -12.09
CA PRO A 103 -3.97 7.67 -12.07
C PRO A 103 -5.49 7.67 -11.82
N PRO A 104 -6.04 8.68 -11.13
CA PRO A 104 -7.48 8.81 -10.93
C PRO A 104 -8.21 8.80 -12.26
N MET A 105 -9.32 8.06 -12.34
CA MET A 105 -10.23 8.15 -13.48
C MET A 105 -11.02 9.46 -13.36
N LEU A 106 -10.74 10.42 -14.25
CA LEU A 106 -11.47 11.69 -14.37
C LEU A 106 -12.92 11.48 -14.82
#